data_AF-A0A933XQ48-F1
#
_entry.id   AF-A0A933XQ48-F1
#
_cell.length_a   1.000
_cell.length_b   1.000
_cell.length_c   1.000
_cell.angle_alpha   90.00
_cell.angle_beta   90.00
_cell.angle_gamma   90.00
#
_symmetry.space_group_name_H-M   'P 1'
#
loop_
_entity.id
_entity.type
_entity.pdbx_description
1 polymer ?
#
loop_
_entity_poly.entity_id
_entity_poly.type
_entity_poly.pdbx_seq_one_letter_code
_entity_poly.pdbx_strand_id
1 'polypeptide(L)'
;MNSSLWFFPISALINAVTSTVLGFYLICIGFNRRVARYLLFFCVSVAAWSYSYFFWQISVDAETALFWSRVLMFGAIFSSISYLHLVIVFLKLDNLKFYKITLIIFYIFSLFWVAANLTPYFVAGVTPRSYFKFWPLPGPFYAPYLFAFFSHVVYASVLLFKNYRQSQGSQRISSFLLLIGIVIAFVGGSTNYPLWYGINIAPWGNVLVGGYVILTVYAMLKYKLMDIKVVSAELFTGLLAIILLTDLFSSKNSTEIFLRASVVVFSGIFGVMLIRSVRREVSRREEVTTLAKSLEQANLRLQEIDQQKTEFMSIASHQLRTPL
;
A
#
# COMPACT_ATOMS: atom_id res chain seq x y z
N MET A 1 -25.37 -16.99 -12.68
CA MET A 1 -25.15 -15.87 -11.73
C MET A 1 -25.64 -14.59 -12.37
N ASN A 2 -26.39 -13.74 -11.65
CA ASN A 2 -26.71 -12.38 -12.10
C ASN A 2 -25.41 -11.61 -12.41
N SER A 3 -25.44 -10.72 -13.40
CA SER A 3 -24.27 -9.90 -13.79
C SER A 3 -23.67 -9.11 -12.63
N SER A 4 -24.49 -8.68 -11.67
CA SER A 4 -24.07 -7.97 -10.46
C SER A 4 -23.27 -8.84 -9.47
N LEU A 5 -23.42 -10.17 -9.49
CA LEU A 5 -22.71 -11.07 -8.57
C LEU A 5 -21.25 -11.28 -8.97
N TRP A 6 -20.91 -11.05 -10.24
CA TRP A 6 -19.53 -11.10 -10.71
C TRP A 6 -18.66 -9.98 -10.14
N PHE A 7 -19.27 -8.91 -9.61
CA PHE A 7 -18.55 -7.84 -8.95
C PHE A 7 -17.65 -8.36 -7.81
N PHE A 8 -18.13 -9.28 -6.97
CA PHE A 8 -17.39 -9.76 -5.80
C PHE A 8 -16.12 -10.53 -6.16
N PRO A 9 -16.15 -11.61 -6.97
CA PRO A 9 -14.93 -12.29 -7.41
C PRO A 9 -14.03 -11.34 -8.20
N ILE A 10 -14.57 -10.51 -9.11
CA ILE A 10 -13.76 -9.58 -9.90
C ILE A 10 -13.03 -8.56 -9.01
N SER A 11 -13.72 -7.99 -8.02
CA SER A 11 -13.11 -7.05 -7.06
C SER A 11 -11.97 -7.70 -6.28
N ALA A 12 -12.13 -8.96 -5.88
CA ALA A 12 -11.09 -9.73 -5.21
C ALA A 12 -9.91 -10.00 -6.15
N LEU A 13 -10.16 -10.32 -7.42
CA LEU A 13 -9.10 -10.51 -8.40
C LEU A 13 -8.30 -9.21 -8.64
N ILE A 14 -8.98 -8.05 -8.75
CA ILE A 14 -8.32 -6.74 -8.84
C ILE A 14 -7.42 -6.51 -7.62
N ASN A 15 -7.92 -6.79 -6.41
CA ASN A 15 -7.12 -6.68 -5.18
C ASN A 15 -5.90 -7.60 -5.20
N ALA A 16 -6.07 -8.85 -5.66
CA ALA A 16 -5.02 -9.86 -5.74
C ALA A 16 -3.91 -9.45 -6.72
N VAL A 17 -4.30 -9.05 -7.93
CA VAL A 17 -3.37 -8.60 -8.98
C VAL A 17 -2.66 -7.33 -8.52
N THR A 18 -3.39 -6.34 -7.99
CA THR A 18 -2.81 -5.10 -7.47
C THR A 18 -1.76 -5.38 -6.40
N SER A 19 -2.07 -6.21 -5.40
CA SER A 19 -1.14 -6.54 -4.33
C SER A 19 0.08 -7.32 -4.82
N THR A 20 -0.12 -8.21 -5.80
CA THR A 20 0.95 -9.01 -6.41
C THR A 20 1.90 -8.11 -7.21
N VAL A 21 1.36 -7.30 -8.12
CA VAL A 21 2.15 -6.38 -8.97
C VAL A 21 2.94 -5.40 -8.12
N LEU A 22 2.31 -4.79 -7.11
CA LEU A 22 3.01 -3.87 -6.22
C LEU A 22 4.07 -4.56 -5.36
N GLY A 23 3.80 -5.78 -4.89
CA GLY A 23 4.79 -6.61 -4.21
C GLY A 23 6.03 -6.85 -5.08
N PHE A 24 5.83 -7.27 -6.34
CA PHE A 24 6.94 -7.49 -7.28
C PHE A 24 7.68 -6.21 -7.65
N TYR A 25 6.97 -5.12 -7.91
CA TYR A 25 7.55 -3.80 -8.20
C TYR A 25 8.51 -3.34 -7.10
N LEU A 26 8.19 -3.60 -5.83
CA LEU A 26 9.06 -3.28 -4.69
C LEU A 26 10.35 -4.12 -4.66
N ILE A 27 10.31 -5.36 -5.14
CA ILE A 27 11.51 -6.19 -5.28
C ILE A 27 12.42 -5.56 -6.35
N CYS A 28 11.85 -5.14 -7.49
CA CYS A 28 12.59 -4.55 -8.60
C CYS A 28 13.26 -3.21 -8.27
N ILE A 29 12.69 -2.40 -7.38
CA ILE A 29 13.23 -1.06 -7.04
C ILE A 29 14.27 -1.08 -5.90
N GLY A 30 14.47 -2.24 -5.27
CA GLY A 30 15.54 -2.43 -4.30
C GLY A 30 15.04 -2.93 -2.96
N PHE A 31 14.98 -4.25 -2.84
CA PHE A 31 14.63 -5.03 -1.64
C PHE A 31 15.55 -4.81 -0.43
N ASN A 32 16.74 -4.20 -0.62
CA ASN A 32 17.74 -4.00 0.44
C ASN A 32 17.30 -3.03 1.57
N ARG A 33 16.13 -2.41 1.43
CA ARG A 33 15.56 -1.54 2.45
C ARG A 33 14.65 -2.35 3.36
N ARG A 34 14.98 -2.40 4.66
CA ARG A 34 14.24 -3.13 5.70
C ARG A 34 12.71 -2.99 5.62
N VAL A 35 12.20 -1.77 5.38
CA VAL A 35 10.76 -1.47 5.22
C VAL A 35 10.14 -2.19 4.02
N ALA A 36 10.86 -2.32 2.90
CA ALA A 36 10.36 -2.97 1.69
C ALA A 36 10.06 -4.47 1.91
N ARG A 37 10.86 -5.14 2.76
CA ARG A 37 10.62 -6.55 3.11
C ARG A 37 9.31 -6.75 3.85
N TYR A 38 8.99 -5.90 4.82
CA TYR A 38 7.72 -5.96 5.55
C TYR A 38 6.54 -5.51 4.71
N LEU A 39 6.76 -4.55 3.80
CA LEU A 39 5.75 -4.15 2.82
C LEU A 39 5.43 -5.28 1.84
N LEU A 40 6.44 -6.03 1.37
CA LEU A 40 6.25 -7.23 0.57
C LEU A 40 5.46 -8.29 1.35
N PHE A 41 5.83 -8.56 2.61
CA PHE A 41 5.11 -9.53 3.44
C PHE A 41 3.62 -9.15 3.61
N PHE A 42 3.34 -7.86 3.79
CA PHE A 42 1.99 -7.33 3.80
C PHE A 42 1.26 -7.53 2.45
N CYS A 43 1.89 -7.17 1.33
CA CYS A 43 1.32 -7.35 -0.01
C CYS A 43 1.01 -8.83 -0.32
N VAL A 44 1.91 -9.75 0.02
CA VAL A 44 1.71 -11.19 -0.15
C VAL A 44 0.54 -11.69 0.70
N SER A 45 0.42 -11.20 1.95
CA SER A 45 -0.69 -11.58 2.83
C SER A 45 -2.05 -11.12 2.27
N VAL A 46 -2.12 -9.90 1.74
CA VAL A 46 -3.34 -9.39 1.08
C VAL A 46 -3.63 -10.12 -0.23
N ALA A 47 -2.61 -10.46 -1.01
CA ALA A 47 -2.76 -11.27 -2.22
C ALA A 47 -3.30 -12.68 -1.89
N ALA A 48 -2.76 -13.34 -0.86
CA ALA A 48 -3.21 -14.65 -0.40
C ALA A 48 -4.70 -14.63 0.02
N TRP A 49 -5.11 -13.58 0.74
CA TRP A 49 -6.52 -13.36 1.06
C TRP A 49 -7.38 -13.15 -0.20
N SER A 50 -6.92 -12.31 -1.11
CA SER A 50 -7.68 -11.88 -2.30
C SER A 50 -7.83 -12.98 -3.36
N TYR A 51 -6.79 -13.76 -3.66
CA TYR A 51 -6.89 -14.91 -4.56
C TYR A 51 -7.82 -15.98 -3.99
N SER A 52 -7.71 -16.26 -2.70
CA SER A 52 -8.58 -17.23 -2.03
C SER A 52 -10.03 -16.77 -2.04
N TYR A 53 -10.29 -15.48 -1.89
CA TYR A 53 -11.63 -14.90 -2.03
C TYR A 53 -12.20 -15.11 -3.43
N PHE A 54 -11.40 -14.86 -4.48
CA PHE A 54 -11.83 -15.10 -5.86
C PHE A 54 -12.23 -16.57 -6.06
N PHE A 55 -11.36 -17.52 -5.69
CA PHE A 55 -11.62 -18.94 -5.87
C PHE A 55 -12.80 -19.44 -5.03
N TRP A 56 -12.96 -18.92 -3.81
CA TRP A 56 -14.13 -19.18 -2.97
C TRP A 56 -15.44 -18.76 -3.67
N GLN A 57 -15.49 -17.55 -4.23
CA GLN A 57 -16.71 -17.01 -4.84
C GLN A 57 -17.12 -17.73 -6.14
N ILE A 58 -16.18 -18.31 -6.88
CA ILE A 58 -16.47 -19.07 -8.10
C ILE A 58 -16.60 -20.59 -7.87
N SER A 59 -16.51 -21.04 -6.62
CA SER A 59 -16.58 -22.46 -6.28
C SER A 59 -17.94 -23.06 -6.65
N VAL A 60 -17.92 -24.28 -7.21
CA VAL A 60 -19.12 -24.98 -7.70
C VAL A 60 -19.77 -25.87 -6.63
N ASP A 61 -18.96 -26.37 -5.70
CA ASP A 61 -19.30 -27.27 -4.62
C ASP A 61 -18.88 -26.71 -3.24
N ALA A 62 -19.46 -27.27 -2.17
CA ALA A 62 -19.26 -26.79 -0.81
C ALA A 62 -17.86 -27.11 -0.24
N GLU A 63 -17.23 -28.20 -0.69
CA GLU A 63 -15.92 -28.63 -0.20
C GLU A 63 -14.83 -27.69 -0.69
N THR A 64 -14.81 -27.40 -1.99
CA THR A 64 -13.90 -26.42 -2.62
C THR A 64 -14.12 -25.03 -2.02
N ALA A 65 -15.37 -24.62 -1.81
CA ALA A 65 -15.69 -23.33 -1.20
C ALA A 65 -15.16 -23.22 0.24
N LEU A 66 -15.32 -24.29 1.04
CA LEU A 66 -14.82 -24.33 2.41
C LEU A 66 -13.28 -24.32 2.46
N PHE A 67 -12.62 -25.06 1.57
CA PHE A 67 -11.17 -25.05 1.43
C PHE A 67 -10.65 -23.63 1.19
N TRP A 68 -11.15 -22.95 0.15
CA TRP A 68 -10.71 -21.59 -0.17
C TRP A 68 -11.10 -20.58 0.91
N SER A 69 -12.22 -20.78 1.60
CA SER A 69 -12.60 -19.96 2.76
C SER A 69 -11.62 -20.09 3.92
N ARG A 70 -11.09 -21.29 4.18
CA ARG A 70 -10.03 -21.50 5.19
C ARG A 70 -8.69 -20.94 4.72
N VAL A 71 -8.33 -21.10 3.44
CA VAL A 71 -7.10 -20.50 2.89
C VAL A 71 -7.13 -18.97 2.97
N LEU A 72 -8.29 -18.37 2.67
CA LEU A 72 -8.56 -16.94 2.80
C LEU A 72 -8.24 -16.44 4.22
N MET A 73 -8.62 -17.20 5.25
CA MET A 73 -8.37 -16.80 6.63
C MET A 73 -6.89 -16.74 6.99
N PHE A 74 -6.00 -17.56 6.40
CA PHE A 74 -4.56 -17.38 6.59
C PHE A 74 -4.09 -16.02 6.08
N GLY A 75 -4.54 -15.62 4.89
CA GLY A 75 -4.28 -14.30 4.35
C GLY A 75 -4.79 -13.18 5.26
N ALA A 76 -6.01 -13.33 5.79
CA ALA A 76 -6.58 -12.36 6.73
C ALA A 76 -5.75 -12.24 8.02
N ILE A 77 -5.39 -13.36 8.64
CA ILE A 77 -4.57 -13.40 9.86
C ILE A 77 -3.24 -12.68 9.62
N PHE A 78 -2.49 -13.09 8.59
CA PHE A 78 -1.19 -12.52 8.29
C PHE A 78 -1.26 -11.06 7.83
N SER A 79 -2.34 -10.64 7.15
CA SER A 79 -2.49 -9.24 6.70
C SER A 79 -2.50 -8.25 7.86
N SER A 80 -3.16 -8.59 8.97
CA SER A 80 -3.25 -7.71 10.14
C SER A 80 -1.92 -7.54 10.87
N ILE A 81 -1.23 -8.65 11.16
CA ILE A 81 0.05 -8.64 11.89
C ILE A 81 1.19 -8.10 11.01
N SER A 82 1.21 -8.45 9.72
CA SER A 82 2.21 -7.91 8.78
C SER A 82 2.08 -6.40 8.64
N TYR A 83 0.86 -5.88 8.63
CA TYR A 83 0.63 -4.44 8.59
C TYR A 83 1.10 -3.72 9.86
N LEU A 84 0.76 -4.26 11.04
CA LEU A 84 1.25 -3.70 12.30
C LEU A 84 2.78 -3.71 12.36
N HIS A 85 3.41 -4.81 11.94
CA HIS A 85 4.88 -4.91 11.90
C HIS A 85 5.48 -3.90 10.91
N LEU A 86 4.86 -3.74 9.74
CA LEU A 86 5.24 -2.71 8.77
C LEU A 86 5.20 -1.31 9.40
N VAL A 87 4.14 -0.97 10.14
CA VAL A 87 4.02 0.33 10.83
C VAL A 87 5.11 0.51 11.89
N ILE A 88 5.36 -0.49 12.73
CA ILE A 88 6.39 -0.40 13.78
C ILE A 88 7.78 -0.19 13.17
N VAL A 89 8.11 -0.91 12.09
CA VAL A 89 9.39 -0.77 11.38
C VAL A 89 9.49 0.55 10.62
N PHE A 90 8.39 0.99 10.02
CA PHE A 90 8.31 2.30 9.36
C PHE A 90 8.61 3.44 10.34
N LEU A 91 8.05 3.35 11.55
CA LEU A 91 8.28 4.32 12.63
C LEU A 91 9.61 4.10 13.36
N LYS A 92 10.41 3.09 12.99
CA LYS A 92 11.67 2.70 13.64
C LYS A 92 11.53 2.37 15.14
N LEU A 93 10.34 1.97 15.56
CA LEU A 93 10.01 1.66 16.96
C LEU A 93 10.47 0.25 17.36
N ASP A 94 10.75 -0.60 16.39
CA ASP A 94 11.21 -1.99 16.55
C ASP A 94 12.58 -2.10 17.23
N ASN A 95 13.34 -1.01 17.39
CA ASN A 95 14.59 -1.01 18.16
C ASN A 95 14.35 -1.04 19.67
N LEU A 96 13.18 -0.59 20.12
CA LEU A 96 12.84 -0.53 21.55
C LEU A 96 12.34 -1.90 22.03
N LYS A 97 12.83 -2.33 23.19
CA LYS A 97 12.52 -3.64 23.79
C LYS A 97 11.01 -3.91 23.90
N PHE A 98 10.24 -2.89 24.28
CA PHE A 98 8.78 -2.96 24.39
C PHE A 98 8.13 -3.45 23.08
N TYR A 99 8.37 -2.76 21.96
CA TYR A 99 7.75 -3.12 20.68
C TYR A 99 8.23 -4.46 20.12
N LYS A 100 9.48 -4.87 20.40
CA LYS A 100 9.97 -6.22 20.06
C LYS A 100 9.16 -7.29 20.78
N ILE A 101 8.95 -7.13 22.09
CA ILE A 101 8.15 -8.07 22.89
C ILE A 101 6.70 -8.07 22.43
N THR A 102 6.11 -6.89 22.19
CA THR A 102 4.74 -6.76 21.65
C THR A 102 4.59 -7.52 20.33
N LEU A 103 5.54 -7.39 19.41
CA LEU A 103 5.52 -8.13 18.15
C LEU A 103 5.62 -9.64 18.36
N ILE A 104 6.51 -10.12 19.22
CA ILE A 104 6.64 -11.56 19.54
C ILE A 104 5.30 -12.09 20.07
N ILE A 105 4.68 -11.38 21.02
CA ILE A 105 3.37 -11.75 21.58
C ILE A 105 2.33 -11.82 20.46
N PHE A 106 2.20 -10.79 19.63
CA PHE A 106 1.20 -10.78 18.56
C PHE A 106 1.47 -11.81 17.45
N TYR A 107 2.73 -12.15 17.18
CA TYR A 107 3.07 -13.27 16.29
C TYR A 107 2.66 -14.61 16.89
N ILE A 108 2.92 -14.85 18.17
CA ILE A 108 2.49 -16.07 18.88
C ILE A 108 0.95 -16.17 18.84
N PHE A 109 0.24 -15.08 19.14
CA PHE A 109 -1.22 -15.05 19.02
C PHE A 109 -1.70 -15.28 17.58
N SER A 110 -1.02 -14.73 16.58
CA SER A 110 -1.34 -14.96 15.17
C SER A 110 -1.14 -16.44 14.78
N LEU A 111 -0.08 -17.08 15.28
CA LEU A 111 0.15 -18.52 15.08
C LEU A 111 -0.91 -19.39 15.78
N PHE A 112 -1.40 -18.97 16.94
CA PHE A 112 -2.57 -19.61 17.56
C PHE A 112 -3.79 -19.55 16.64
N TRP A 113 -4.07 -18.39 16.02
CA TRP A 113 -5.18 -18.27 15.06
C TRP A 113 -4.98 -19.12 13.80
N VAL A 114 -3.74 -19.26 13.32
CA VAL A 114 -3.40 -20.17 12.22
C VAL A 114 -3.75 -21.61 12.60
N ALA A 115 -3.37 -22.07 13.79
CA ALA A 115 -3.70 -23.41 14.28
C ALA A 115 -5.22 -23.59 14.46
N ALA A 116 -5.91 -22.59 15.04
CA ALA A 116 -7.35 -22.60 15.20
C ALA A 116 -8.08 -22.67 13.84
N ASN A 117 -7.58 -21.99 12.81
CA ASN A 117 -8.14 -22.00 11.46
C ASN A 117 -8.13 -23.37 10.76
N LEU A 118 -7.26 -24.28 11.22
CA LEU A 118 -7.24 -25.67 10.75
C LEU A 118 -8.40 -26.51 11.32
N THR A 119 -9.16 -25.96 12.26
CA THR A 119 -10.26 -26.65 12.93
C THR A 119 -11.63 -26.08 12.53
N PRO A 120 -12.72 -26.86 12.68
CA PRO A 120 -14.09 -26.35 12.50
C PRO A 120 -14.48 -25.26 13.49
N TYR A 121 -13.72 -25.05 14.57
CA TYR A 121 -14.02 -24.02 15.57
C TYR A 121 -13.77 -22.59 15.06
N PHE A 122 -13.04 -22.43 13.96
CA PHE A 122 -12.82 -21.13 13.33
C PHE A 122 -13.75 -20.92 12.14
N VAL A 123 -13.66 -21.78 11.12
CA VAL A 123 -14.58 -21.82 9.97
C VAL A 123 -15.26 -23.19 9.96
N ALA A 124 -16.49 -23.22 10.45
CA ALA A 124 -17.25 -24.45 10.71
C ALA A 124 -17.72 -25.13 9.41
N GLY A 125 -18.05 -24.33 8.40
CA GLY A 125 -18.57 -24.82 7.13
C GLY A 125 -18.91 -23.66 6.20
N VAL A 126 -19.69 -23.95 5.16
CA VAL A 126 -20.28 -22.95 4.27
C VAL A 126 -21.79 -23.17 4.19
N THR A 127 -22.55 -22.09 4.07
CA THR A 127 -24.01 -22.14 3.99
C THR A 127 -24.52 -21.06 3.03
N PRO A 128 -25.65 -21.25 2.33
CA PRO A 128 -26.24 -20.20 1.53
C PRO A 128 -26.58 -18.98 2.39
N ARG A 129 -26.14 -17.78 1.98
CA ARG A 129 -26.46 -16.51 2.65
C ARG A 129 -26.78 -15.44 1.62
N SER A 130 -27.94 -14.81 1.75
CA SER A 130 -28.43 -13.81 0.81
C SER A 130 -28.39 -14.36 -0.62
N TYR A 131 -27.59 -13.76 -1.50
CA TYR A 131 -27.41 -14.18 -2.89
C TYR A 131 -26.13 -15.02 -3.14
N PHE A 132 -25.40 -15.39 -2.09
CA PHE A 132 -24.19 -16.22 -2.16
C PHE A 132 -24.52 -17.70 -1.85
N LYS A 133 -24.10 -18.59 -2.75
CA LYS A 133 -24.36 -20.05 -2.63
C LYS A 133 -23.60 -20.69 -1.48
N PHE A 134 -22.35 -20.27 -1.26
CA PHE A 134 -21.46 -20.82 -0.25
C PHE A 134 -20.85 -19.68 0.57
N TRP A 135 -21.48 -19.29 1.68
CA TRP A 135 -20.91 -18.29 2.58
C TRP A 135 -20.34 -18.94 3.85
N PRO A 136 -19.12 -18.58 4.28
CA PRO A 136 -18.49 -19.14 5.47
C PRO A 136 -19.37 -19.00 6.71
N LEU A 137 -19.50 -20.10 7.44
CA LEU A 137 -20.14 -20.14 8.74
C LEU A 137 -19.08 -19.93 9.82
N PRO A 138 -19.15 -18.85 10.62
CA PRO A 138 -18.21 -18.63 11.70
C PRO A 138 -18.35 -19.70 12.78
N GLY A 139 -17.22 -20.25 13.22
CA GLY A 139 -17.17 -21.03 14.46
C GLY A 139 -16.98 -20.13 15.69
N PRO A 140 -16.97 -20.70 16.91
CA PRO A 140 -16.84 -19.94 18.16
C PRO A 140 -15.58 -19.07 18.24
N PHE A 141 -14.49 -19.43 17.56
CA PHE A 141 -13.24 -18.67 17.54
C PHE A 141 -13.22 -17.50 16.57
N TYR A 142 -14.21 -17.38 15.68
CA TYR A 142 -14.23 -16.31 14.69
C TYR A 142 -14.39 -14.92 15.33
N ALA A 143 -15.30 -14.76 16.30
CA ALA A 143 -15.52 -13.48 16.98
C ALA A 143 -14.29 -13.03 17.82
N PRO A 144 -13.69 -13.92 18.66
CA PRO A 144 -12.40 -13.62 19.31
C PRO A 144 -11.28 -13.25 18.32
N TYR A 145 -11.20 -13.93 17.17
CA TYR A 145 -10.25 -13.59 16.13
C TYR A 145 -10.50 -12.19 15.56
N LEU A 146 -11.75 -11.81 15.27
CA LEU A 146 -12.06 -10.47 14.77
C LEU A 146 -11.60 -9.39 15.76
N PHE A 147 -11.77 -9.61 17.06
CA PHE A 147 -11.24 -8.71 18.07
C PHE A 147 -9.71 -8.58 17.97
N ALA A 148 -9.00 -9.71 17.84
CA ALA A 148 -7.55 -9.70 17.65
C ALA A 148 -7.14 -8.96 16.36
N PHE A 149 -7.82 -9.23 15.24
CA PHE A 149 -7.61 -8.55 13.96
C PHE A 149 -7.76 -7.02 14.12
N PHE A 150 -8.86 -6.58 14.73
CA PHE A 150 -9.11 -5.15 14.95
C PHE A 150 -8.14 -4.53 15.94
N SER A 151 -7.67 -5.28 16.95
CA SER A 151 -6.66 -4.79 17.89
C SER A 151 -5.35 -4.41 17.18
N HIS A 152 -4.90 -5.20 16.20
CA HIS A 152 -3.72 -4.87 15.39
C HIS A 152 -3.93 -3.57 14.59
N VAL A 153 -5.09 -3.43 13.94
CA VAL A 153 -5.43 -2.26 13.10
C VAL A 153 -5.55 -1.00 13.95
N VAL A 154 -6.26 -1.06 15.08
CA VAL A 154 -6.43 0.06 16.01
C VAL A 154 -5.07 0.46 16.59
N TYR A 155 -4.26 -0.51 17.02
CA TYR A 155 -2.94 -0.22 17.58
C TYR A 155 -2.01 0.42 16.55
N ALA A 156 -1.96 -0.09 15.32
CA ALA A 156 -1.22 0.52 14.22
C ALA A 156 -1.69 1.96 13.93
N SER A 157 -3.00 2.19 13.95
CA SER A 157 -3.59 3.53 13.75
C SER A 157 -3.20 4.50 14.86
N VAL A 158 -3.21 4.05 16.12
CA VAL A 158 -2.78 4.87 17.27
C VAL A 158 -1.31 5.26 17.14
N LEU A 159 -0.43 4.34 16.75
CA LEU A 159 1.00 4.64 16.54
C LEU A 159 1.21 5.66 15.42
N LEU A 160 0.53 5.49 14.29
CA LEU A 160 0.62 6.43 13.17
C LEU A 160 0.04 7.81 13.53
N PHE A 161 -1.05 7.86 14.30
CA PHE A 161 -1.64 9.12 14.76
C PHE A 161 -0.71 9.87 15.71
N LYS A 162 -0.10 9.17 16.68
CA LYS A 162 0.93 9.74 17.55
C LYS A 162 2.09 10.31 16.73
N ASN A 163 2.60 9.54 15.75
CA ASN A 163 3.68 10.01 14.89
C ASN A 163 3.27 11.22 14.02
N TYR A 164 2.04 11.22 13.48
CA TYR A 164 1.49 12.33 12.70
C TYR A 164 1.44 13.64 13.50
N ARG A 165 1.10 13.56 14.80
CA ARG A 165 1.06 14.73 15.69
C ARG A 165 2.45 15.27 16.04
N GLN A 166 3.48 14.42 16.03
CA GLN A 166 4.84 14.76 16.47
C GLN A 166 5.81 15.05 15.32
N SER A 167 5.51 14.60 14.10
CA SER A 167 6.37 14.75 12.94
C SER A 167 6.09 16.04 12.15
N GLN A 168 7.07 16.50 11.37
CA GLN A 168 6.92 17.58 10.39
C GLN A 168 7.31 17.11 8.98
N GLY A 169 6.97 17.89 7.96
CA GLY A 169 7.37 17.64 6.56
C GLY A 169 6.91 16.29 5.99
N SER A 170 7.80 15.60 5.29
CA SER A 170 7.51 14.36 4.55
C SER A 170 7.08 13.20 5.46
N GLN A 171 7.59 13.13 6.69
CA GLN A 171 7.23 12.10 7.66
C GLN A 171 5.78 12.25 8.13
N ARG A 172 5.35 13.48 8.41
CA ARG A 172 3.95 13.78 8.78
C ARG A 172 2.98 13.37 7.67
N ILE A 173 3.31 13.72 6.43
CA ILE A 173 2.46 13.38 5.28
C ILE A 173 2.41 11.86 5.06
N SER A 174 3.52 11.16 5.24
CA SER A 174 3.56 9.70 5.07
C SER A 174 2.72 9.00 6.14
N SER A 175 2.78 9.43 7.40
CA SER A 175 1.88 8.91 8.45
C SER A 175 0.41 9.23 8.18
N PHE A 176 0.11 10.43 7.69
CA PHE A 176 -1.25 10.82 7.32
C PHE A 176 -1.81 9.95 6.18
N LEU A 177 -1.01 9.71 5.14
CA LEU A 177 -1.41 8.84 4.02
C LEU A 177 -1.63 7.39 4.47
N LEU A 178 -0.80 6.87 5.39
CA LEU A 178 -1.01 5.54 5.97
C LEU A 178 -2.28 5.46 6.80
N LEU A 179 -2.60 6.51 7.58
CA LEU A 179 -3.85 6.58 8.34
C LEU A 179 -5.08 6.57 7.41
N ILE A 180 -5.07 7.40 6.35
CA ILE A 180 -6.13 7.39 5.34
C ILE A 180 -6.24 6.02 4.69
N GLY A 181 -5.10 5.40 4.33
CA GLY A 181 -5.04 4.06 3.78
C GLY A 181 -5.75 3.05 4.68
N ILE A 182 -5.44 3.03 5.97
CA ILE A 182 -6.11 2.15 6.95
C ILE A 182 -7.60 2.42 7.00
N VAL A 183 -8.03 3.69 7.06
CA VAL A 183 -9.45 4.03 7.15
C VAL A 183 -10.20 3.52 5.93
N ILE A 184 -9.67 3.71 4.73
CA ILE A 184 -10.25 3.20 3.49
C ILE A 184 -10.30 1.66 3.50
N ALA A 185 -9.22 1.01 3.94
CA ALA A 185 -9.14 -0.45 4.08
C ALA A 185 -10.17 -0.97 5.09
N PHE A 186 -10.30 -0.29 6.22
CA PHE A 186 -11.15 -0.68 7.31
C PHE A 186 -12.61 -0.54 6.91
N VAL A 187 -12.99 0.60 6.34
CA VAL A 187 -14.36 0.82 5.83
C VAL A 187 -14.68 -0.20 4.75
N GLY A 188 -13.78 -0.41 3.78
CA GLY A 188 -14.00 -1.35 2.68
C GLY A 188 -14.02 -2.81 3.11
N GLY A 189 -12.94 -3.26 3.77
CA GLY A 189 -12.76 -4.64 4.22
C GLY A 189 -13.80 -5.07 5.26
N SER A 190 -14.21 -4.16 6.16
CA SER A 190 -15.20 -4.49 7.19
C SER A 190 -16.58 -4.82 6.62
N THR A 191 -16.88 -4.41 5.39
CA THR A 191 -18.13 -4.83 4.71
C THR A 191 -18.23 -6.34 4.50
N ASN A 192 -17.13 -7.10 4.65
CA ASN A 192 -17.15 -8.56 4.56
C ASN A 192 -17.70 -9.23 5.81
N TYR A 193 -17.59 -8.63 7.01
CA TYR A 193 -17.93 -9.30 8.26
C TYR A 193 -19.43 -9.44 8.57
N PRO A 194 -20.33 -8.47 8.23
CA PRO A 194 -21.75 -8.57 8.55
C PRO A 194 -22.41 -9.88 8.09
N LEU A 195 -22.13 -10.32 6.86
CA LEU A 195 -22.71 -11.54 6.30
C LEU A 195 -22.28 -12.83 7.03
N TRP A 196 -21.11 -12.85 7.67
CA TRP A 196 -20.70 -13.99 8.52
C TRP A 196 -21.66 -14.19 9.69
N TYR A 197 -22.23 -13.11 10.21
CA TYR A 197 -23.20 -13.13 11.30
C TYR A 197 -24.66 -13.15 10.82
N GLY A 198 -24.90 -13.34 9.52
CA GLY A 198 -26.24 -13.37 8.95
C GLY A 198 -26.89 -11.99 8.78
N ILE A 199 -26.14 -10.90 8.92
CA ILE A 199 -26.61 -9.55 8.62
C ILE A 199 -26.49 -9.34 7.11
N ASN A 200 -27.61 -9.06 6.43
CA ASN A 200 -27.69 -8.97 4.97
C ASN A 200 -27.06 -7.68 4.39
N ILE A 201 -25.79 -7.42 4.70
CA ILE A 201 -24.98 -6.35 4.11
C ILE A 201 -23.93 -6.99 3.22
N ALA A 202 -24.09 -6.74 1.93
CA ALA A 202 -23.19 -7.11 0.86
C ALA A 202 -21.77 -6.52 1.02
N PRO A 203 -20.69 -7.24 0.65
CA PRO A 203 -19.32 -6.74 0.74
C PRO A 203 -18.96 -5.83 -0.45
N TRP A 204 -19.78 -4.80 -0.74
CA TRP A 204 -19.51 -3.87 -1.84
C TRP A 204 -18.21 -3.08 -1.66
N GLY A 205 -17.79 -2.87 -0.41
CA GLY A 205 -16.55 -2.17 -0.06
C GLY A 205 -15.28 -2.97 -0.35
N ASN A 206 -15.39 -4.24 -0.74
CA ASN A 206 -14.27 -5.15 -0.95
C ASN A 206 -13.19 -4.59 -1.92
N VAL A 207 -13.61 -3.88 -2.96
CA VAL A 207 -12.71 -3.26 -3.96
C VAL A 207 -11.76 -2.21 -3.37
N LEU A 208 -12.09 -1.62 -2.22
CA LEU A 208 -11.26 -0.59 -1.58
C LEU A 208 -9.96 -1.16 -0.99
N VAL A 209 -9.87 -2.48 -0.80
CA VAL A 209 -8.65 -3.14 -0.28
C VAL A 209 -7.46 -2.92 -1.24
N GLY A 210 -7.67 -2.95 -2.56
CA GLY A 210 -6.63 -2.63 -3.54
C GLY A 210 -6.17 -1.17 -3.42
N GLY A 211 -7.11 -0.24 -3.23
CA GLY A 211 -6.80 1.17 -2.98
C GLY A 211 -5.94 1.38 -1.73
N TYR A 212 -6.19 0.61 -0.68
CA TYR A 212 -5.36 0.62 0.53
C TYR A 212 -3.93 0.14 0.28
N VAL A 213 -3.74 -0.94 -0.48
CA VAL A 213 -2.38 -1.41 -0.81
C VAL A 213 -1.63 -0.35 -1.63
N ILE A 214 -2.31 0.28 -2.59
CA ILE A 214 -1.75 1.37 -3.39
C ILE A 214 -1.33 2.54 -2.49
N LEU A 215 -2.21 3.00 -1.60
CA LEU A 215 -1.92 4.11 -0.68
C LEU A 215 -0.77 3.78 0.28
N THR A 216 -0.70 2.53 0.75
CA THR A 216 0.37 2.07 1.64
C THR A 216 1.71 2.09 0.91
N VAL A 217 1.76 1.51 -0.29
CA VAL A 217 2.97 1.53 -1.13
C VAL A 217 3.36 2.97 -1.45
N TYR A 218 2.42 3.79 -1.90
CA TYR A 218 2.63 5.20 -2.18
C TYR A 218 3.22 5.98 -1.00
N ALA A 219 2.64 5.83 0.20
CA ALA A 219 3.12 6.50 1.41
C ALA A 219 4.56 6.09 1.78
N MET A 220 4.90 4.81 1.56
CA MET A 220 6.23 4.27 1.85
C MET A 220 7.29 4.75 0.85
N LEU A 221 6.94 4.84 -0.43
CA LEU A 221 7.84 5.36 -1.46
C LEU A 221 8.08 6.87 -1.25
N LYS A 222 7.04 7.62 -0.87
CA LYS A 222 7.10 9.04 -0.50
C LYS A 222 8.04 9.32 0.68
N TYR A 223 8.01 8.47 1.72
CA TYR A 223 8.89 8.64 2.89
C TYR A 223 10.38 8.47 2.56
N LYS A 224 10.71 7.79 1.47
CA LYS A 224 12.07 7.34 1.13
C LYS A 224 12.75 8.11 0.00
N LEU A 225 12.30 9.34 -0.27
CA LEU A 225 12.86 10.27 -1.26
C LEU A 225 12.73 9.81 -2.73
N MET A 226 11.77 8.93 -3.05
CA MET A 226 11.38 8.80 -4.45
C MET A 226 10.46 9.96 -4.82
N ASP A 227 10.72 10.57 -5.98
CA ASP A 227 9.89 11.64 -6.48
C ASP A 227 8.45 11.18 -6.66
N ILE A 228 7.62 11.72 -5.78
CA ILE A 228 6.22 11.37 -5.57
C ILE A 228 5.44 11.47 -6.89
N LYS A 229 5.82 12.42 -7.76
CA LYS A 229 5.17 12.61 -9.06
C LYS A 229 5.31 11.37 -9.94
N VAL A 230 6.50 10.79 -10.04
CA VAL A 230 6.76 9.62 -10.90
C VAL A 230 6.01 8.41 -10.35
N VAL A 231 6.12 8.17 -9.04
CA VAL A 231 5.43 7.06 -8.37
C VAL A 231 3.91 7.17 -8.52
N SER A 232 3.33 8.37 -8.35
CA SER A 232 1.90 8.60 -8.56
C SER A 232 1.46 8.27 -9.98
N ALA A 233 2.23 8.72 -10.99
CA ALA A 233 1.93 8.45 -12.39
C ALA A 233 2.01 6.94 -12.70
N GLU A 234 3.01 6.23 -12.15
CA GLU A 234 3.18 4.79 -12.31
C GLU A 234 2.04 4.01 -11.63
N LEU A 235 1.67 4.36 -10.40
CA LEU A 235 0.57 3.72 -9.67
C LEU A 235 -0.79 3.98 -10.33
N PHE A 236 -1.06 5.22 -10.74
CA PHE A 236 -2.30 5.59 -11.43
C PHE A 236 -2.43 4.84 -12.77
N THR A 237 -1.36 4.84 -13.58
CA THR A 237 -1.33 4.14 -14.86
C THR A 237 -1.49 2.63 -14.66
N GLY A 238 -0.81 2.05 -13.68
CA GLY A 238 -0.91 0.62 -13.36
C GLY A 238 -2.31 0.22 -12.90
N LEU A 239 -2.92 0.99 -12.00
CA LEU A 239 -4.29 0.73 -11.54
C LEU A 239 -5.29 0.85 -12.69
N LEU A 240 -5.18 1.91 -13.51
CA LEU A 240 -6.04 2.12 -14.66
C LEU A 240 -5.92 0.94 -15.64
N ALA A 241 -4.70 0.47 -15.91
CA ALA A 241 -4.46 -0.69 -16.75
C ALA A 241 -5.11 -1.96 -16.18
N ILE A 242 -5.00 -2.22 -14.88
CA ILE A 242 -5.65 -3.38 -14.23
C ILE A 242 -7.17 -3.30 -14.38
N ILE A 243 -7.77 -2.13 -14.15
CA ILE A 243 -9.23 -1.94 -14.28
C ILE A 243 -9.67 -2.19 -15.72
N LEU A 244 -8.99 -1.59 -16.70
CA LEU A 244 -9.35 -1.71 -18.11
C LEU A 244 -9.13 -3.14 -18.65
N LEU A 245 -8.06 -3.82 -18.22
CA LEU A 245 -7.83 -5.23 -18.57
C LEU A 245 -8.92 -6.12 -17.99
N THR A 246 -9.34 -5.87 -16.75
CA THR A 246 -10.42 -6.63 -16.10
C THR A 246 -11.76 -6.39 -16.80
N ASP A 247 -12.03 -5.16 -17.23
CA ASP A 247 -13.22 -4.82 -18.01
C ASP A 247 -13.19 -5.47 -19.40
N LEU A 248 -12.01 -5.58 -20.04
CA LEU A 248 -11.87 -6.29 -21.32
C LEU A 248 -12.34 -7.75 -21.24
N PHE A 249 -12.00 -8.46 -20.16
CA PHE A 249 -12.45 -9.84 -19.94
C PHE A 249 -13.96 -9.99 -19.68
N SER A 250 -14.68 -8.89 -19.42
CA SER A 250 -16.14 -8.90 -19.22
C SER A 250 -16.94 -8.69 -20.52
N SER A 251 -16.27 -8.64 -21.68
CA SER A 251 -16.90 -8.43 -22.98
C SER A 251 -17.73 -9.64 -23.42
N LYS A 252 -18.90 -9.39 -24.03
CA LYS A 252 -19.81 -10.45 -24.48
C LYS A 252 -19.73 -10.73 -25.98
N ASN A 253 -19.39 -9.72 -26.78
CA ASN A 253 -19.40 -9.80 -28.24
C ASN A 253 -18.06 -9.31 -28.84
N SER A 254 -17.74 -9.74 -30.05
CA SER A 254 -16.49 -9.37 -30.76
C SER A 254 -16.32 -7.86 -30.92
N THR A 255 -17.41 -7.11 -31.11
CA THR A 255 -17.38 -5.64 -31.19
C THR A 255 -16.98 -5.00 -29.86
N GLU A 256 -17.49 -5.51 -28.73
CA GLU A 256 -17.11 -5.02 -27.40
C GLU A 256 -15.64 -5.31 -27.10
N ILE A 257 -15.17 -6.52 -27.47
CA ILE A 257 -13.76 -6.89 -27.34
C ILE A 257 -12.88 -5.91 -28.10
N PHE A 258 -13.21 -5.62 -29.37
CA PHE A 258 -12.43 -4.69 -30.20
C PHE A 258 -12.40 -3.26 -29.60
N LEU A 259 -13.54 -2.74 -29.17
CA LEU A 259 -13.62 -1.40 -28.58
C LEU A 259 -12.85 -1.32 -27.25
N ARG A 260 -13.07 -2.27 -26.33
CA ARG A 260 -12.37 -2.28 -25.03
C ARG A 260 -10.87 -2.52 -25.19
N ALA A 261 -10.46 -3.37 -26.13
CA ALA A 261 -9.04 -3.58 -26.44
C ALA A 261 -8.40 -2.29 -26.97
N SER A 262 -9.11 -1.56 -27.82
CA SER A 262 -8.64 -0.25 -28.30
C SER A 262 -8.46 0.73 -27.14
N VAL A 263 -9.42 0.82 -26.22
CA VAL A 263 -9.32 1.65 -25.01
C VAL A 263 -8.12 1.26 -24.15
N VAL A 264 -7.87 -0.04 -23.93
CA VAL A 264 -6.70 -0.53 -23.20
C VAL A 264 -5.40 -0.09 -23.87
N VAL A 265 -5.28 -0.26 -25.20
CA VAL A 265 -4.08 0.12 -25.95
C VAL A 265 -3.83 1.63 -25.88
N PHE A 266 -4.85 2.46 -26.16
CA PHE A 266 -4.71 3.92 -26.09
C PHE A 266 -4.37 4.41 -24.68
N SER A 267 -5.04 3.87 -23.66
CA SER A 267 -4.76 4.20 -22.25
C SER A 267 -3.35 3.77 -21.84
N GLY A 268 -2.87 2.63 -22.35
CA GLY A 268 -1.51 2.15 -22.13
C GLY A 268 -0.45 3.07 -22.75
N ILE A 269 -0.65 3.48 -24.01
CA ILE A 269 0.23 4.45 -24.69
C ILE A 269 0.26 5.77 -23.91
N PHE A 270 -0.92 6.31 -23.58
CA PHE A 270 -1.03 7.56 -22.82
C PHE A 270 -0.39 7.45 -21.44
N GLY A 271 -0.59 6.33 -20.76
CA GLY A 271 0.02 6.03 -19.47
C GLY A 271 1.55 6.01 -19.51
N VAL A 272 2.15 5.34 -20.50
CA VAL A 272 3.60 5.35 -20.70
C VAL A 272 4.11 6.76 -21.02
N MET A 273 3.38 7.53 -21.83
CA MET A 273 3.71 8.93 -22.12
C MET A 273 3.64 9.79 -20.86
N LEU A 274 2.61 9.62 -20.03
CA LEU A 274 2.44 10.33 -18.76
C LEU A 274 3.61 10.05 -17.81
N ILE A 275 3.97 8.77 -17.61
CA ILE A 275 5.10 8.39 -16.76
C ILE A 275 6.40 9.00 -17.28
N ARG A 276 6.66 8.92 -18.59
CA ARG A 276 7.85 9.53 -19.21
C ARG A 276 7.87 11.05 -19.07
N SER A 277 6.73 11.70 -19.26
CA SER A 277 6.59 13.16 -19.12
C SER A 277 6.91 13.59 -17.69
N VAL A 278 6.30 12.93 -16.71
CA VAL A 278 6.50 13.22 -15.29
C VAL A 278 7.93 12.93 -14.86
N ARG A 279 8.53 11.82 -15.32
CA ARG A 279 9.94 11.51 -15.03
C ARG A 279 10.89 12.56 -15.59
N ARG A 280 10.62 13.07 -16.80
CA ARG A 280 11.39 14.18 -17.40
C ARG A 280 11.22 15.50 -16.64
N GLU A 281 10.00 15.80 -16.19
CA GLU A 281 9.72 17.00 -15.39
C GLU A 281 10.50 16.97 -14.07
N VAL A 282 10.49 15.81 -13.42
CA VAL A 282 11.23 15.58 -12.17
C VAL A 282 12.74 15.75 -12.37
N SER A 283 13.33 15.07 -13.36
CA SER A 283 14.76 15.17 -13.66
C SER A 283 15.18 16.61 -13.93
N ARG A 284 14.39 17.37 -14.71
CA ARG A 284 14.65 18.79 -14.97
C ARG A 284 14.59 19.63 -13.70
N ARG A 285 13.66 19.34 -12.79
CA ARG A 285 13.52 20.08 -11.54
C ARG A 285 14.71 19.83 -10.61
N GLU A 286 15.18 18.59 -10.52
CA GLU A 286 16.39 18.23 -9.77
C GLU A 286 17.64 18.91 -10.33
N GLU A 287 17.80 18.93 -11.66
CA GLU A 287 18.87 19.65 -12.35
C GLU A 287 18.84 21.15 -12.02
N VAL A 288 17.69 21.81 -12.19
CA VAL A 288 17.53 23.25 -11.88
C VAL A 288 17.85 23.56 -10.42
N THR A 289 17.45 22.70 -9.49
CA THR A 289 17.72 22.89 -8.06
C THR A 289 19.22 22.76 -7.76
N THR A 290 19.88 21.80 -8.39
CA THR A 290 21.33 21.60 -8.28
C THR A 290 22.11 22.78 -8.86
N LEU A 291 21.72 23.25 -10.05
CA LEU A 291 22.27 24.43 -10.71
C LEU A 291 22.09 25.69 -9.86
N ALA A 292 20.90 25.94 -9.32
CA ALA A 292 20.63 27.09 -8.45
C ALA A 292 21.53 27.07 -7.20
N LYS A 293 21.69 25.91 -6.56
CA LYS A 293 22.57 25.76 -5.38
C LYS A 293 24.04 25.99 -5.73
N SER A 294 24.49 25.52 -6.90
CA SER A 294 25.86 25.75 -7.37
C SER A 294 26.12 27.23 -7.69
N LEU A 295 25.13 27.93 -8.25
CA LEU A 295 25.20 29.36 -8.53
C LEU A 295 25.24 30.18 -7.24
N GLU A 296 24.43 29.82 -6.24
CA GLU A 296 24.46 30.43 -4.92
C GLU A 296 25.83 30.29 -4.26
N GLN A 297 26.42 29.09 -4.29
CA GLN A 297 27.77 28.85 -3.77
C GLN A 297 28.86 29.63 -4.53
N ALA A 298 28.74 29.75 -5.85
CA ALA A 298 29.67 30.53 -6.66
C ALA A 298 29.59 32.03 -6.33
N ASN A 299 28.37 32.56 -6.15
CA ASN A 299 28.16 33.95 -5.74
C ASN A 299 28.72 34.24 -4.34
N LEU A 300 28.53 33.33 -3.37
CA LEU A 300 29.11 33.47 -2.03
C LEU A 300 30.65 33.51 -2.10
N ARG A 301 31.27 32.63 -2.88
CA ARG A 301 32.74 32.65 -3.09
C ARG A 301 33.22 33.92 -3.77
N LEU A 302 32.47 34.45 -4.74
CA LEU A 302 32.80 35.73 -5.39
C LEU A 302 32.76 36.88 -4.37
N GLN A 303 31.77 36.91 -3.48
CA GLN A 303 31.69 37.92 -2.41
C GLN A 303 32.85 37.80 -1.42
N GLU A 304 33.23 36.58 -1.01
CA GLU A 304 34.39 36.36 -0.14
C GLU A 304 35.69 36.86 -0.79
N ILE A 305 35.90 36.56 -2.09
CA ILE A 305 37.08 37.02 -2.83
C ILE A 305 37.09 38.55 -2.96
N ASP A 306 35.95 39.17 -3.24
CA ASP A 306 35.85 40.62 -3.37
C ASP A 306 36.12 41.34 -2.03
N GLN A 307 35.67 40.75 -0.93
CA GLN A 307 35.96 41.22 0.42
C GLN A 307 37.46 41.10 0.76
N GLN A 308 38.08 39.94 0.48
CA GLN A 308 39.52 39.73 0.65
C GLN A 308 40.35 40.71 -0.19
N LYS A 309 39.93 40.96 -1.44
CA LYS A 309 40.58 41.94 -2.33
C LYS A 309 40.49 43.35 -1.76
N THR A 310 39.32 43.74 -1.24
CA THR A 310 39.11 45.07 -0.64
C THR A 310 39.96 45.25 0.62
N GLU A 311 40.04 44.22 1.47
CA GLU A 311 40.87 44.21 2.67
C GLU A 311 42.37 44.30 2.31
N PHE A 312 42.83 43.52 1.34
CA PHE A 312 44.21 43.59 0.83
C PHE A 312 44.56 45.00 0.29
N MET A 313 43.67 45.59 -0.51
CA MET A 313 43.87 46.95 -1.03
C MET A 313 43.93 48.00 0.06
N SER A 314 43.11 47.88 1.11
CA SER A 314 43.14 48.75 2.28
C SER A 314 44.46 48.63 3.03
N ILE A 315 44.94 47.41 3.29
CA ILE A 315 46.22 47.14 3.95
C ILE A 315 47.39 47.70 3.13
N ALA A 316 47.42 47.42 1.82
CA ALA A 316 48.47 47.92 0.93
C ALA A 316 48.50 49.47 0.88
N SER A 317 47.32 50.10 0.80
CA SER A 317 47.23 51.57 0.79
C SER A 317 47.63 52.19 2.14
N HIS A 318 47.35 51.52 3.26
CA HIS A 318 47.81 51.95 4.58
C HIS A 318 49.34 51.88 4.69
N GLN A 319 49.94 50.76 4.27
CA GLN A 319 51.40 50.58 4.27
C GLN A 319 52.11 51.66 3.44
N LEU A 320 51.59 51.98 2.25
CA LEU A 320 52.15 53.04 1.39
C LEU A 320 52.04 54.46 1.98
N ARG A 321 51.09 54.69 2.91
CA ARG A 321 50.89 55.99 3.57
C ARG A 321 51.63 56.14 4.89
N THR A 322 52.25 55.08 5.40
CA THR A 322 53.01 55.14 6.65
C THR A 322 54.42 55.65 6.31
N PRO A 323 54.86 56.83 6.80
CA PRO A 323 56.20 57.34 6.49
C PRO A 323 57.26 56.41 7.10
N LEU A 324 58.38 56.23 6.39
CA LEU A 324 59.57 55.47 6.85
C LEU A 324 60.14 56.05 8.15
#